data_AF-A0A261FYK8-F1
#
_entry.id   AF-A0A261FYK8-F1
#
_cell.length_a   1.000
_cell.length_b   1.000
_cell.length_c   1.000
_cell.angle_alpha   90.00
_cell.angle_beta   90.00
_cell.angle_gamma   90.00
#
_symmetry.space_group_name_H-M   'P 1'
#
loop_
_entity.id
_entity.type
_entity.pdbx_description
1 polymer ?
#
loop_
_entity_poly.entity_id
_entity_poly.type
_entity_poly.pdbx_seq_one_letter_code
_entity_poly.pdbx_strand_id
1 'polypeptide(L)'
;LVDWLLEQDIEQTRSRPYRKNDQATVESRNNHVVRKYAFHWRYDTAQQRELLNRLWAKTYVLLNLFTPTRKPVRVDQGRDGRRKTVYDEPRTPWARVLEHDAADRAAGGGGYVVDDARRRIEGIIAATNPARLNREIAVIQDELERVSRDRTEAMARRAGLDMGYLGKAIERMRADAGQNDK
;
A
#
# COMPACT_ATOMS: atom_id res chain seq x y z
N LEU A 1 -18.94 14.35 6.80
CA LEU A 1 -18.14 13.11 6.97
C LEU A 1 -18.39 12.47 8.32
N VAL A 2 -18.26 13.21 9.44
CA VAL A 2 -18.57 12.69 10.78
C VAL A 2 -20.01 12.17 10.87
N ASP A 3 -20.98 12.95 10.38
CA ASP A 3 -22.39 12.57 10.43
C ASP A 3 -22.67 11.29 9.63
N TRP A 4 -22.12 11.20 8.41
CA TRP A 4 -22.22 9.98 7.59
C TRP A 4 -21.63 8.75 8.28
N LEU A 5 -20.47 8.88 8.97
CA LEU A 5 -19.88 7.74 9.70
C LEU A 5 -20.75 7.30 10.88
N LEU A 6 -21.39 8.24 11.58
CA LEU A 6 -22.33 7.94 12.66
C LEU A 6 -23.59 7.27 12.11
N GLU A 7 -24.12 7.73 10.98
CA GLU A 7 -25.25 7.11 10.29
C GLU A 7 -24.95 5.66 9.84
N GLN A 8 -23.69 5.34 9.57
CA GLN A 8 -23.24 3.99 9.20
C GLN A 8 -22.81 3.14 10.41
N ASP A 9 -22.98 3.63 11.65
CA ASP A 9 -22.54 2.98 12.88
C ASP A 9 -21.04 2.63 12.88
N ILE A 10 -20.23 3.52 12.30
CA ILE A 10 -18.78 3.37 12.23
C ILE A 10 -18.14 4.16 13.37
N GLU A 11 -17.61 3.46 14.36
CA GLU A 11 -16.89 4.06 15.48
C GLU A 11 -15.61 4.78 15.00
N GLN A 12 -15.43 6.02 15.47
CA GLN A 12 -14.24 6.82 15.17
C GLN A 12 -13.25 6.79 16.32
N THR A 13 -12.09 6.20 16.09
CA THR A 13 -10.97 6.19 17.04
C THR A 13 -9.81 7.07 16.55
N ARG A 14 -8.98 7.57 17.47
CA ARG A 14 -7.78 8.37 17.13
C ARG A 14 -6.52 7.72 17.70
N SER A 15 -5.46 7.70 16.91
CA SER A 15 -4.12 7.32 17.38
C SER A 15 -3.55 8.38 18.34
N ARG A 16 -2.66 7.96 19.24
CA ARG A 16 -1.99 8.91 20.14
C ARG A 16 -1.06 9.85 19.36
N PRO A 17 -0.96 11.13 19.75
CA PRO A 17 -0.02 12.05 19.13
C PRO A 17 1.42 11.50 19.13
N TYR A 18 2.09 11.59 17.98
CA TYR A 18 3.49 11.22 17.78
C TYR A 18 3.87 9.75 18.06
N ARG A 19 2.90 8.82 18.08
CA ARG A 19 3.16 7.38 18.27
C ARG A 19 3.17 6.61 16.96
N LYS A 20 4.37 6.44 16.39
CA LYS A 20 4.61 5.73 15.10
C LYS A 20 4.02 4.32 15.05
N ASN A 21 4.05 3.59 16.16
CA ASN A 21 3.56 2.20 16.21
C ASN A 21 2.04 2.09 16.07
N ASP A 22 1.29 3.16 16.34
CA ASP A 22 -0.18 3.15 16.24
C ASP A 22 -0.64 3.13 14.76
N GLN A 23 0.23 3.49 13.82
CA GLN A 23 -0.07 3.56 12.39
C GLN A 23 0.78 2.58 11.55
N ALA A 24 1.39 1.57 12.19
CA ALA A 24 2.33 0.65 11.54
C ALA A 24 1.72 -0.04 10.30
N THR A 25 0.46 -0.49 10.38
CA THR A 25 -0.25 -1.11 9.26
C THR A 25 -0.51 -0.13 8.11
N VAL A 26 -0.88 1.11 8.44
CA VAL A 26 -1.09 2.17 7.46
C VAL A 26 0.21 2.48 6.73
N GLU A 27 1.31 2.65 7.46
CA GLU A 27 2.61 2.93 6.86
C GLU A 27 3.16 1.77 6.01
N SER A 28 2.90 0.53 6.44
CA SER A 28 3.20 -0.66 5.63
C SER A 28 2.46 -0.64 4.29
N ARG A 29 1.16 -0.28 4.29
CA ARG A 29 0.36 -0.15 3.08
C ARG A 29 0.78 1.06 2.23
N ASN A 30 1.11 2.18 2.84
CA ASN A 30 1.66 3.35 2.15
C ASN A 30 2.96 3.00 1.43
N ASN A 31 3.83 2.22 2.06
CA ASN A 31 5.04 1.74 1.40
C ASN A 31 4.72 0.79 0.24
N HIS A 32 3.84 -0.19 0.45
CA HIS A 32 3.53 -1.22 -0.54
C HIS A 32 2.74 -0.71 -1.75
N VAL A 33 1.92 0.33 -1.56
CA VAL A 33 1.03 0.85 -2.61
C VAL A 33 1.45 2.24 -3.03
N VAL A 34 1.44 3.21 -2.13
CA VAL A 34 1.64 4.61 -2.51
C VAL A 34 3.06 4.85 -3.02
N ARG A 35 4.08 4.54 -2.21
CA ARG A 35 5.49 4.77 -2.55
C ARG A 35 5.95 3.89 -3.71
N LYS A 36 5.45 2.65 -3.78
CA LYS A 36 5.78 1.70 -4.86
C LYS A 36 5.29 2.16 -6.24
N TYR A 37 4.08 2.72 -6.32
CA TYR A 37 3.49 3.08 -7.61
C TYR A 37 3.62 4.56 -7.95
N ALA A 38 3.55 5.46 -6.97
CA ALA A 38 3.63 6.91 -7.18
C ALA A 38 4.97 7.51 -6.74
N PHE A 39 6.01 6.71 -6.49
CA PHE A 39 7.37 7.19 -6.20
C PHE A 39 7.44 8.22 -5.04
N HIS A 40 8.49 9.04 -5.04
CA HIS A 40 8.76 10.07 -4.03
C HIS A 40 8.84 11.48 -4.64
N TRP A 41 8.12 11.73 -5.73
CA TRP A 41 8.12 13.03 -6.39
C TRP A 41 7.22 14.05 -5.68
N ARG A 42 7.53 15.34 -5.89
CA ARG A 42 6.69 16.46 -5.48
C ARG A 42 5.56 16.65 -6.50
N TYR A 43 4.33 16.53 -6.00
CA TYR A 43 3.11 16.79 -6.76
C TYR A 43 2.46 18.11 -6.28
N ASP A 44 2.51 19.14 -7.12
CA ASP A 44 1.98 20.48 -6.84
C ASP A 44 1.12 21.07 -7.97
N THR A 45 0.85 20.31 -9.04
CA THR A 45 0.04 20.75 -10.19
C THR A 45 -1.25 19.94 -10.37
N ALA A 46 -2.25 20.54 -11.02
CA ALA A 46 -3.49 19.87 -11.38
C ALA A 46 -3.28 18.69 -12.34
N GLN A 47 -2.31 18.81 -13.26
CA GLN A 47 -1.94 17.73 -14.18
C GLN A 47 -1.42 16.50 -13.44
N GLN A 48 -0.51 16.68 -12.48
CA GLN A 48 0.00 15.58 -11.65
C GLN A 48 -1.12 14.91 -10.84
N ARG A 49 -2.04 15.71 -10.28
CA ARG A 49 -3.22 15.17 -9.57
C ARG A 49 -4.07 14.28 -10.48
N GLU A 50 -4.29 14.70 -11.72
CA GLU A 50 -5.07 13.91 -12.68
C GLU A 50 -4.36 12.59 -13.03
N LEU A 51 -3.04 12.62 -13.25
CA LEU A 51 -2.26 11.41 -13.48
C LEU A 51 -2.31 10.45 -12.28
N LEU A 52 -2.24 10.98 -11.06
CA LEU A 52 -2.40 10.18 -9.84
C LEU A 52 -3.78 9.53 -9.76
N ASN A 53 -4.86 10.26 -10.06
CA ASN A 53 -6.21 9.69 -10.08
C ASN A 53 -6.33 8.52 -11.06
N ARG A 54 -5.80 8.70 -12.28
CA ARG A 54 -5.76 7.66 -13.32
C ARG A 54 -4.92 6.45 -12.88
N LEU A 55 -3.77 6.70 -12.23
CA LEU A 55 -2.91 5.67 -11.67
C LEU A 55 -3.66 4.86 -10.61
N TRP A 56 -4.31 5.52 -9.64
CA TRP A 56 -4.99 4.85 -8.54
C TRP A 56 -6.15 3.97 -8.99
N ALA A 57 -6.96 4.44 -9.94
CA ALA A 57 -8.03 3.64 -10.51
C ALA A 57 -7.51 2.30 -11.07
N LYS A 58 -6.38 2.32 -11.77
CA LYS A 58 -5.76 1.11 -12.35
C LYS A 58 -5.06 0.25 -11.31
N THR A 59 -4.29 0.86 -10.41
CA THR A 59 -3.59 0.15 -9.35
C THR A 59 -4.57 -0.54 -8.40
N TYR A 60 -5.74 0.03 -8.13
CA TYR A 60 -6.78 -0.63 -7.34
C TYR A 60 -7.35 -1.87 -8.03
N VAL A 61 -7.58 -1.82 -9.34
CA VAL A 61 -7.99 -3.00 -10.11
C VAL A 61 -6.90 -4.08 -10.02
N LEU A 62 -5.64 -3.72 -10.27
CA LEU A 62 -4.51 -4.66 -10.23
C LEU A 62 -4.37 -5.32 -8.85
N LEU A 63 -4.33 -4.52 -7.78
CA LEU A 63 -4.01 -5.01 -6.45
C LEU A 63 -5.17 -5.77 -5.80
N ASN A 64 -6.42 -5.37 -6.04
CA ASN A 64 -7.56 -6.02 -5.39
C ASN A 64 -8.08 -7.23 -6.17
N LEU A 65 -7.98 -7.21 -7.51
CA LEU A 65 -8.62 -8.21 -8.35
C LEU A 65 -7.62 -9.22 -8.93
N PHE A 66 -6.35 -8.84 -9.13
CA PHE A 66 -5.38 -9.66 -9.85
C PHE A 66 -4.10 -10.00 -9.08
N THR A 67 -3.88 -9.41 -7.91
CA THR A 67 -2.66 -9.64 -7.12
C THR A 67 -2.96 -10.54 -5.92
N PRO A 68 -2.50 -11.80 -5.90
CA PRO A 68 -2.65 -12.67 -4.74
C PRO A 68 -1.84 -12.16 -3.55
N THR A 69 -2.41 -12.26 -2.36
CA THR A 69 -1.79 -11.89 -1.08
C THR A 69 -1.87 -13.06 -0.11
N ARG A 70 -0.85 -13.17 0.75
CA ARG A 70 -0.83 -14.12 1.86
C ARG A 70 -1.18 -13.40 3.17
N LYS A 71 -1.94 -14.05 4.04
CA LYS A 71 -2.21 -13.60 5.39
C LYS A 71 -1.61 -14.58 6.40
N PRO A 72 -1.05 -14.07 7.51
CA PRO A 72 -0.62 -14.94 8.61
C PRO A 72 -1.85 -15.61 9.23
N VAL A 73 -1.82 -16.93 9.36
CA VAL A 73 -2.94 -17.72 9.92
C VAL A 73 -2.64 -18.24 11.32
N ARG A 74 -1.39 -18.54 11.62
CA ARG A 74 -0.94 -18.95 12.96
C ARG A 74 0.55 -18.68 13.14
N VAL A 75 0.98 -18.73 14.39
CA VAL A 75 2.41 -18.69 14.74
C VAL A 75 2.75 -20.00 15.42
N ASP A 76 3.65 -20.75 14.81
CA ASP A 76 4.18 -22.00 15.36
C ASP A 76 5.43 -21.72 16.17
N GLN A 77 5.76 -22.62 17.09
CA GLN A 77 7.03 -22.62 17.80
C GLN A 77 7.81 -23.89 17.45
N GLY A 78 9.04 -23.73 16.97
CA GLY A 78 9.94 -24.83 16.71
C GLY A 78 10.45 -25.48 18.02
N ARG A 79 11.08 -26.66 17.90
CA ARG A 79 11.74 -27.32 19.04
C ARG A 79 12.88 -26.48 19.65
N ASP A 80 13.42 -25.55 18.90
CA ASP A 80 14.44 -24.56 19.31
C ASP A 80 13.83 -23.31 19.99
N GLY A 81 12.51 -23.30 20.21
CA GLY A 81 11.79 -22.18 20.81
C GLY A 81 11.52 -21.01 19.87
N ARG A 82 11.98 -21.05 18.60
CA ARG A 82 11.81 -19.94 17.65
C ARG A 82 10.39 -19.90 17.10
N ARG A 83 9.84 -18.69 17.02
CA ARG A 83 8.51 -18.44 16.44
C ARG A 83 8.59 -18.40 14.91
N LYS A 84 7.74 -19.18 14.25
CA LYS A 84 7.58 -19.19 12.79
C LYS A 84 6.14 -18.83 12.44
N THR A 85 5.96 -17.75 11.68
CA THR A 85 4.64 -17.39 11.14
C THR A 85 4.29 -18.31 9.98
N VAL A 86 3.14 -18.96 10.08
CA VAL A 86 2.55 -19.77 9.00
C VAL A 86 1.55 -18.89 8.25
N TYR A 87 1.63 -18.96 6.93
CA TYR A 87 0.80 -18.19 6.01
C TYR A 87 -0.15 -19.12 5.27
N ASP A 88 -1.28 -18.57 4.86
CA ASP A 88 -2.21 -19.26 3.97
C ASP A 88 -1.73 -19.33 2.52
N GLU A 89 -2.54 -20.01 1.71
CA GLU A 89 -2.40 -19.98 0.26
C GLU A 89 -2.69 -18.59 -0.29
N PRO A 90 -1.90 -18.11 -1.27
CA PRO A 90 -2.14 -16.82 -1.91
C PRO A 90 -3.54 -16.72 -2.51
N ARG A 91 -4.29 -15.68 -2.11
CA ARG A 91 -5.60 -15.34 -2.67
C ARG A 91 -5.71 -13.85 -2.93
N THR A 92 -6.41 -13.47 -4.00
CA THR A 92 -6.67 -12.05 -4.27
C THR A 92 -7.57 -11.48 -3.17
N PRO A 93 -7.46 -10.17 -2.86
CA PRO A 93 -8.38 -9.53 -1.92
C PRO A 93 -9.85 -9.77 -2.26
N TRP A 94 -10.22 -9.74 -3.54
CA TRP A 94 -11.59 -10.06 -3.97
C TRP A 94 -12.02 -11.49 -3.64
N ALA A 95 -11.18 -12.49 -3.89
CA ALA A 95 -11.49 -13.88 -3.55
C ALA A 95 -11.73 -14.06 -2.03
N ARG A 96 -11.00 -13.32 -1.19
CA ARG A 96 -11.20 -13.33 0.26
C ARG A 96 -12.51 -12.67 0.68
N VAL A 97 -12.90 -11.58 0.01
CA VAL A 97 -14.20 -10.93 0.26
C VAL A 97 -15.35 -11.90 -0.05
N LEU A 98 -15.27 -12.65 -1.16
CA LEU A 98 -16.27 -13.66 -1.51
C LEU A 98 -16.31 -14.83 -0.51
N GLU A 99 -15.16 -15.24 0.03
CA GLU A 99 -15.09 -16.27 1.07
C GLU A 99 -15.76 -15.81 2.37
N HIS A 100 -15.50 -14.58 2.80
CA HIS A 100 -16.17 -14.00 3.98
C HIS A 100 -17.68 -13.81 3.76
N ASP A 101 -18.09 -13.34 2.57
CA ASP A 101 -19.49 -13.20 2.19
C ASP A 101 -20.22 -14.56 2.24
N ALA A 102 -19.63 -15.59 1.65
CA ALA A 102 -20.20 -16.94 1.66
C ALA A 102 -20.30 -17.50 3.08
N ALA A 103 -19.30 -17.26 3.93
CA ALA A 103 -19.32 -17.71 5.32
C ALA A 103 -20.42 -17.03 6.15
N ASP A 104 -20.62 -15.72 5.98
CA ASP A 104 -21.70 -14.97 6.65
C ASP A 104 -23.09 -15.50 6.24
N ARG A 105 -23.30 -15.68 4.93
CA ARG A 105 -24.55 -16.27 4.40
C ARG A 105 -24.79 -17.69 4.92
N ALA A 106 -23.76 -18.53 4.97
CA ALA A 106 -23.87 -19.88 5.52
C ALA A 106 -24.22 -19.90 7.01
N ALA A 107 -23.83 -18.86 7.76
CA ALA A 107 -24.20 -18.66 9.15
C ALA A 107 -25.60 -18.02 9.33
N GLY A 108 -26.35 -17.78 8.24
CA GLY A 108 -27.67 -17.16 8.26
C GLY A 108 -27.65 -15.63 8.20
N GLY A 109 -26.49 -15.02 7.96
CA GLY A 109 -26.35 -13.58 7.74
C GLY A 109 -26.78 -13.12 6.34
N GLY A 110 -26.81 -11.80 6.15
CA GLY A 110 -27.24 -11.17 4.89
C GLY A 110 -26.18 -11.18 3.78
N GLY A 111 -24.93 -11.53 4.09
CA GLY A 111 -23.78 -11.30 3.23
C GLY A 111 -23.32 -9.85 3.24
N TYR A 112 -22.08 -9.64 2.77
CA TYR A 112 -21.43 -8.33 2.66
C TYR A 112 -21.41 -7.80 1.23
N VAL A 113 -21.59 -8.67 0.23
CA VAL A 113 -21.50 -8.35 -1.19
C VAL A 113 -22.88 -8.38 -1.82
N VAL A 114 -23.35 -7.20 -2.22
CA VAL A 114 -24.61 -7.05 -2.97
C VAL A 114 -24.43 -7.54 -4.41
N ASP A 115 -25.45 -8.17 -4.97
CA ASP A 115 -25.39 -8.84 -6.29
C ASP A 115 -24.96 -7.90 -7.43
N ASP A 116 -25.45 -6.65 -7.44
CA ASP A 116 -25.03 -5.66 -8.45
C ASP A 116 -23.54 -5.33 -8.36
N ALA A 117 -23.01 -5.20 -7.14
CA ALA A 117 -21.60 -4.95 -6.92
C ALA A 117 -20.76 -6.16 -7.37
N ARG A 118 -21.23 -7.37 -7.06
CA ARG A 118 -20.59 -8.61 -7.52
C ARG A 118 -20.53 -8.68 -9.04
N ARG A 119 -21.67 -8.53 -9.72
CA ARG A 119 -21.76 -8.53 -11.19
C ARG A 119 -20.81 -7.49 -11.81
N ARG A 120 -20.80 -6.27 -11.27
CA ARG A 120 -19.92 -5.21 -11.75
C ARG A 120 -18.44 -5.59 -11.62
N ILE A 121 -18.03 -6.12 -10.47
CA ILE A 121 -16.63 -6.49 -10.22
C ILE A 121 -16.21 -7.69 -11.09
N GLU A 122 -17.05 -8.71 -11.19
CA GLU A 122 -16.79 -9.87 -12.05
C GLU A 122 -16.73 -9.46 -13.53
N GLY A 123 -17.55 -8.50 -13.96
CA GLY A 123 -17.47 -7.89 -15.30
C GLY A 123 -16.14 -7.16 -15.54
N ILE A 124 -15.64 -6.41 -14.55
CA ILE A 124 -14.31 -5.79 -14.62
C ILE A 124 -13.22 -6.86 -14.75
N ILE A 125 -13.30 -7.94 -13.97
CA ILE A 125 -12.33 -9.04 -14.03
C ILE A 125 -12.32 -9.66 -15.43
N ALA A 126 -13.48 -10.01 -15.96
CA ALA A 126 -13.62 -10.63 -17.28
C ALA A 126 -13.12 -9.74 -18.42
N ALA A 127 -13.32 -8.42 -18.32
CA ALA A 127 -12.92 -7.47 -19.35
C ALA A 127 -11.44 -7.03 -19.25
N THR A 128 -10.75 -7.32 -18.15
CA THR A 128 -9.41 -6.78 -17.90
C THR A 128 -8.32 -7.79 -18.24
N ASN A 129 -7.42 -7.39 -19.15
CA ASN A 129 -6.16 -8.10 -19.38
C ASN A 129 -5.09 -7.58 -18.39
N PRO A 130 -4.58 -8.38 -17.44
CA PRO A 130 -3.62 -7.92 -16.44
C PRO A 130 -2.29 -7.42 -17.03
N ALA A 131 -1.82 -8.00 -18.12
CA ALA A 131 -0.59 -7.55 -18.77
C ALA A 131 -0.78 -6.18 -19.41
N ARG A 132 -1.92 -5.95 -20.07
CA ARG A 132 -2.27 -4.63 -20.61
C ARG A 132 -2.42 -3.60 -19.48
N LEU A 133 -3.09 -3.95 -18.39
CA LEU A 133 -3.25 -3.08 -17.22
C LEU A 133 -1.89 -2.63 -16.65
N ASN A 134 -0.94 -3.55 -16.51
CA ASN A 134 0.41 -3.21 -16.05
C ASN A 134 1.14 -2.26 -17.00
N ARG A 135 1.02 -2.43 -18.32
CA ARG A 135 1.59 -1.50 -19.31
C ARG A 135 0.97 -0.11 -19.19
N GLU A 136 -0.35 -0.03 -19.03
CA GLU A 136 -1.06 1.24 -18.86
C GLU A 136 -0.65 1.94 -17.55
N ILE A 137 -0.39 1.19 -16.48
CA ILE A 137 0.17 1.73 -15.23
C ILE A 137 1.56 2.30 -15.49
N ALA A 138 2.45 1.55 -16.14
CA ALA A 138 3.81 1.99 -16.45
C ALA A 138 3.82 3.29 -17.28
N VAL A 139 2.97 3.39 -18.30
CA VAL A 139 2.83 4.62 -19.11
C VAL A 139 2.46 5.83 -18.25
N ILE A 140 1.53 5.67 -17.30
CA ILE A 140 1.15 6.77 -16.39
C ILE A 140 2.31 7.12 -15.45
N GLN A 141 3.05 6.12 -14.97
CA GLN A 141 4.22 6.32 -14.12
C GLN A 141 5.32 7.09 -14.85
N ASP A 142 5.61 6.75 -16.10
CA ASP A 142 6.58 7.47 -16.94
C ASP A 142 6.15 8.93 -17.17
N GLU A 143 4.87 9.15 -17.44
CA GLU A 143 4.33 10.50 -17.61
C GLU A 143 4.42 11.31 -16.30
N LEU A 144 4.06 10.68 -15.19
CA LEU A 144 4.09 11.28 -13.85
C LEU A 144 5.51 11.65 -13.44
N GLU A 145 6.48 10.78 -13.70
CA GLU A 145 7.89 11.04 -13.46
C GLU A 145 8.38 12.22 -14.30
N ARG A 146 8.10 12.21 -15.61
CA ARG A 146 8.51 13.28 -16.53
C ARG A 146 8.04 14.67 -16.06
N VAL A 147 6.80 14.79 -15.57
CA VAL A 147 6.25 16.08 -15.14
C VAL A 147 6.59 16.47 -13.70
N SER A 148 7.25 15.60 -12.94
CA SER A 148 7.49 15.83 -11.49
C SER A 148 8.96 15.80 -11.08
N ARG A 149 9.83 15.18 -11.89
CA ARG A 149 11.25 14.99 -11.59
C ARG A 149 11.97 16.32 -11.36
N ASP A 150 11.96 17.21 -12.34
CA ASP A 150 12.73 18.46 -12.31
C ASP A 150 12.38 19.33 -11.10
N ARG A 151 11.09 19.42 -10.77
CA ARG A 151 10.61 20.18 -9.62
C ARG A 151 11.15 19.59 -8.31
N THR A 152 11.09 18.27 -8.18
CA THR A 152 11.54 17.55 -6.99
C THR A 152 13.05 17.69 -6.82
N GLU A 153 13.82 17.51 -7.89
CA GLU A 153 15.27 17.66 -7.86
C GLU A 153 15.69 19.11 -7.58
N ALA A 154 15.01 20.10 -8.16
CA ALA A 154 15.26 21.50 -7.87
C ALA A 154 15.00 21.82 -6.40
N MET A 155 13.97 21.24 -5.78
CA MET A 155 13.71 21.38 -4.35
C MET A 155 14.80 20.70 -3.51
N ALA A 156 15.21 19.48 -3.87
CA ALA A 156 16.29 18.77 -3.17
C ALA A 156 17.61 19.55 -3.23
N ARG A 157 17.97 20.11 -4.40
CA ARG A 157 19.15 20.98 -4.55
C ARG A 157 19.07 22.23 -3.68
N ARG A 158 17.89 22.86 -3.57
CA ARG A 158 17.67 24.06 -2.73
C ARG A 158 17.70 23.76 -1.23
N ALA A 159 17.23 22.58 -0.82
CA ALA A 159 17.26 22.16 0.58
C ALA A 159 18.69 21.93 1.09
N GLY A 160 19.67 21.75 0.18
CA GLY A 160 21.03 21.41 0.52
C GLY A 160 21.16 19.95 1.00
N LEU A 161 22.38 19.51 1.25
CA LEU A 161 22.62 18.24 1.92
C LEU A 161 22.23 18.38 3.39
N ASP A 162 21.45 17.43 3.94
CA ASP A 162 21.19 17.37 5.38
C ASP A 162 22.49 17.02 6.11
N MET A 163 23.22 18.06 6.51
CA MET A 163 24.50 17.95 7.23
C MET A 163 24.35 17.24 8.58
N GLY A 164 23.16 17.24 9.18
CA GLY A 164 22.89 16.51 10.43
C GLY A 164 22.76 14.99 10.20
N TYR A 165 22.14 14.59 9.09
CA TYR A 165 22.08 13.19 8.68
C TYR A 165 23.44 12.67 8.19
N LEU A 166 24.14 13.46 7.37
CA LEU A 166 25.49 13.13 6.89
C LEU A 166 26.51 13.02 8.03
N GLY A 167 26.45 13.91 9.01
CA GLY A 167 27.31 13.82 10.19
C GLY A 167 27.14 12.49 10.92
N LYS A 168 25.90 12.06 11.16
CA LYS A 168 25.61 10.75 11.79
C LYS A 168 26.05 9.57 10.92
N ALA A 169 25.91 9.68 9.60
CA ALA A 169 26.36 8.64 8.67
C ALA A 169 27.89 8.53 8.63
N ILE A 170 28.60 9.66 8.61
CA ILE A 170 30.08 9.74 8.65
C ILE A 170 30.60 9.19 9.97
N GLU A 171 30.01 9.58 11.10
CA GLU A 171 30.38 9.07 12.43
C GLU A 171 30.20 7.55 12.51
N ARG A 172 29.11 7.01 11.93
CA ARG A 172 28.90 5.57 11.85
C ARG A 172 29.95 4.87 10.98
N MET A 173 30.27 5.41 9.81
CA MET A 173 31.31 4.87 8.93
C MET A 173 32.70 4.89 9.59
N ARG A 174 33.01 5.94 10.37
CA ARG A 174 34.26 6.03 11.15
C ARG A 174 34.30 5.01 12.28
N ALA A 175 33.19 4.82 13.00
CA ALA A 175 33.09 3.81 14.04
C ALA A 175 33.24 2.38 13.49
N ASP A 176 32.66 2.10 12.32
CA ASP A 176 32.76 0.81 11.64
C ASP A 176 34.19 0.56 11.10
N ALA A 177 34.86 1.61 10.58
CA ALA A 177 36.26 1.52 10.14
C ALA A 177 37.22 1.26 11.31
N GLY A 178 37.02 1.90 12.47
CA GLY A 178 37.83 1.70 13.67
C GLY A 178 37.64 0.34 14.36
N GLN A 179 36.60 -0.42 14.00
CA GLN A 179 36.39 -1.80 14.47
C GLN A 179 37.11 -2.85 13.63
N ASN A 180 37.48 -2.53 12.38
CA ASN A 180 38.21 -3.43 11.49
C ASN A 180 39.75 -3.38 11.66
N ASP A 181 40.26 -2.41 12.43
CA ASP A 181 41.70 -2.24 12.73
C ASP A 181 42.11 -2.87 14.08
N LYS A 182 41.33 -3.84 14.60
CA LYS A 182 41.65 -4.66 15.78
C LYS A 182 41.54 -6.15 15.46
#